data_AF-A0AAW7EUN0-F1
#
_entry.id   AF-A0AAW7EUN0-F1
#
_cell.length_a   1.000
_cell.length_b   1.000
_cell.length_c   1.000
_cell.angle_alpha   90.00
_cell.angle_beta   90.00
_cell.angle_gamma   90.00
#
_symmetry.space_group_name_H-M   'P 1'
#
loop_
_entity.id
_entity.type
_entity.pdbx_description
1 polymer ?
#
loop_
_entity_poly.entity_id
_entity_poly.type
_entity_poly.pdbx_seq_one_letter_code
_entity_poly.pdbx_strand_id
1 'polypeptide(L)'
;MNINKLLLIPLLIIASGCSPQKPEPLQSKQAASGDWTLPYGEWSFSFVTPSELPAEVLHARVIDTDGYLYTFNTLDQTAQAPDSIDKWAPTVYGPSVIFNKVKKPPQYIVFCWESYIDKQTYET
;
A
#
# COMPACT_ATOMS: atom_id res chain seq x y z
N MET A 1 49.35 -35.62 40.23
CA MET A 1 48.59 -36.37 39.20
C MET A 1 47.20 -35.77 39.17
N ASN A 2 46.94 -34.90 38.19
CA ASN A 2 45.74 -34.05 38.10
C ASN A 2 44.55 -34.86 37.59
N ILE A 3 43.46 -34.89 38.36
CA ILE A 3 42.17 -35.38 37.89
C ILE A 3 41.31 -34.15 37.61
N ASN A 4 41.10 -33.88 36.33
CA ASN A 4 40.26 -32.79 35.83
C ASN A 4 38.83 -32.95 36.36
N LYS A 5 38.31 -31.92 37.04
CA LYS A 5 36.90 -31.81 37.39
C LYS A 5 36.11 -31.56 36.10
N LEU A 6 35.49 -32.61 35.56
CA LEU A 6 34.49 -32.48 34.50
C LEU A 6 33.23 -31.83 35.10
N LEU A 7 33.09 -30.52 34.95
CA LEU A 7 31.84 -29.79 35.22
C LEU A 7 30.94 -29.94 33.99
N LEU A 8 29.95 -30.83 34.09
CA LEU A 8 28.85 -30.90 33.13
C LEU A 8 27.89 -29.73 33.39
N ILE A 9 27.96 -28.71 32.53
CA ILE A 9 27.00 -27.60 32.51
C ILE A 9 25.80 -28.06 31.68
N PRO A 10 24.57 -28.09 32.23
CA PRO A 10 23.39 -28.35 31.41
C PRO A 10 23.14 -27.14 30.51
N LEU A 11 23.24 -27.35 29.19
CA LEU A 11 22.90 -26.37 28.17
C LEU A 11 21.37 -26.21 28.16
N LEU A 12 20.85 -25.19 28.83
CA LEU A 12 19.45 -24.77 28.73
C LEU A 12 19.22 -24.17 27.33
N ILE A 13 18.76 -25.01 26.40
CA ILE A 13 18.28 -24.56 25.09
C ILE A 13 16.92 -23.91 25.34
N ILE A 14 16.90 -22.59 25.49
CA ILE A 14 15.65 -21.83 25.48
C ILE A 14 15.15 -21.86 24.04
N ALA A 15 14.25 -22.79 23.74
CA ALA A 15 13.46 -22.75 22.52
C ALA A 15 12.50 -21.56 22.64
N SER A 16 12.96 -20.36 22.28
CA SER A 16 12.06 -19.28 21.90
C SER A 16 11.38 -19.72 20.61
N GLY A 17 10.30 -20.49 20.73
CA GLY A 17 9.41 -20.76 19.63
C GLY A 17 8.97 -19.42 19.04
N CYS A 18 9.00 -19.29 17.72
CA CYS A 18 8.40 -18.16 17.04
C CYS A 18 6.95 -18.06 17.51
N SER A 19 6.66 -17.15 18.44
CA SER A 19 5.30 -16.70 18.62
C SER A 19 4.93 -16.07 17.29
N PRO A 20 3.89 -16.54 16.57
CA PRO A 20 3.38 -15.78 15.46
C PRO A 20 2.99 -14.43 16.06
N GLN A 21 3.78 -13.39 15.79
CA GLN A 21 3.37 -12.03 16.09
C GLN A 21 2.00 -11.92 15.46
N LYS A 22 0.97 -11.78 16.29
CA LYS A 22 -0.38 -11.48 15.81
C LYS A 22 -0.18 -10.28 14.88
N PRO A 23 -0.51 -10.38 13.58
CA PRO A 23 -0.34 -9.24 12.68
C PRO A 23 -0.97 -8.06 13.38
N GLU A 24 -0.18 -7.05 13.75
CA GLU A 24 -0.79 -5.83 14.23
C GLU A 24 -1.69 -5.38 13.09
N PRO A 25 -2.99 -5.15 13.35
CA PRO A 25 -3.85 -4.64 12.30
C PRO A 25 -3.16 -3.39 11.78
N LEU A 26 -2.98 -3.30 10.45
CA LEU A 26 -2.38 -2.13 9.80
C LEU A 26 -3.26 -0.87 9.98
N GLN A 27 -4.32 -0.96 10.78
CA GLN A 27 -5.32 0.05 11.10
C GLN A 27 -4.76 1.09 12.08
N SER A 28 -4.69 2.33 11.62
CA SER A 28 -4.38 3.47 12.49
C SER A 28 -5.49 3.71 13.52
N LYS A 29 -5.15 4.35 14.64
CA LYS A 29 -6.15 4.73 15.67
C LYS A 29 -7.27 5.61 15.10
N GLN A 30 -6.92 6.50 14.17
CA GLN A 30 -7.88 7.36 13.48
C GLN A 30 -8.86 6.52 12.65
N ALA A 31 -8.35 5.56 11.88
CA ALA A 31 -9.17 4.63 11.11
C ALA A 31 -10.07 3.77 12.02
N ALA A 32 -9.58 3.33 13.18
CA ALA A 32 -10.41 2.57 14.12
C ALA A 32 -11.57 3.37 14.76
N SER A 33 -11.45 4.70 14.84
CA SER A 33 -12.45 5.57 15.49
C SER A 33 -13.54 6.14 14.57
N GLY A 34 -13.39 5.99 13.25
CA GLY A 34 -14.30 6.57 12.27
C GLY A 34 -15.46 5.64 11.88
N ASP A 35 -16.60 6.22 11.49
CA ASP A 35 -17.62 5.52 10.73
C ASP A 35 -17.28 5.62 9.24
N TRP A 36 -16.87 4.49 8.66
CA TRP A 36 -16.49 4.37 7.25
C TRP A 36 -17.53 3.62 6.43
N THR A 37 -18.80 3.70 6.82
CA THR A 37 -19.89 3.12 6.05
C THR A 37 -19.99 3.81 4.69
N LEU A 38 -19.83 3.03 3.63
CA LEU A 38 -19.88 3.52 2.26
C LEU A 38 -21.32 3.44 1.74
N PRO A 39 -21.85 4.51 1.11
CA PRO A 39 -23.22 4.51 0.58
C PRO A 39 -23.43 3.47 -0.53
N TYR A 40 -22.36 3.09 -1.24
CA TYR A 40 -22.39 2.16 -2.36
C TYR A 40 -21.57 0.88 -2.12
N GLY A 41 -21.11 0.65 -0.88
CA GLY A 41 -20.39 -0.57 -0.47
C GLY A 41 -18.94 -0.71 -0.96
N GLU A 42 -18.49 0.14 -1.87
CA GLU A 42 -17.11 0.15 -2.39
C GLU A 42 -16.59 1.57 -2.54
N TRP A 43 -15.29 1.73 -2.36
CA TRP A 43 -14.57 2.97 -2.61
C TRP A 43 -13.66 2.76 -3.82
N SER A 44 -13.73 3.70 -4.76
CA SER A 44 -13.05 3.65 -6.05
C SER A 44 -11.96 4.72 -6.14
N PHE A 45 -10.88 4.42 -6.84
CA PHE A 45 -9.81 5.40 -7.12
C PHE A 45 -9.34 5.36 -8.57
N SER A 46 -8.66 6.41 -8.97
CA SER A 46 -7.97 6.48 -10.25
C SER A 46 -6.68 7.27 -10.14
N PHE A 47 -5.76 7.00 -11.06
CA PHE A 47 -4.52 7.74 -11.21
C PHE A 47 -4.61 8.64 -12.44
N VAL A 48 -4.14 9.87 -12.31
CA VAL A 48 -4.16 10.86 -13.38
C VAL A 48 -2.81 11.58 -13.41
N THR A 49 -2.29 11.80 -14.61
CA THR A 49 -1.02 12.51 -14.84
C THR A 49 -1.27 13.87 -15.49
N PRO A 50 -0.46 14.90 -15.17
CA PRO A 50 -0.51 16.15 -15.91
C PRO A 50 0.08 15.98 -17.31
N SER A 51 -0.25 16.91 -18.21
CA SER A 51 0.12 16.87 -19.62
C SER A 51 1.62 16.67 -19.84
N GLU A 52 2.43 17.41 -19.07
CA GLU A 52 3.89 17.44 -19.22
C GLU A 52 4.63 16.42 -18.34
N LEU A 53 3.93 15.53 -17.62
CA LEU A 53 4.55 14.41 -16.89
C LEU A 53 3.78 13.11 -17.15
N PRO A 54 3.72 12.63 -18.40
CA PRO A 54 3.08 11.35 -18.70
C PRO A 54 3.78 10.22 -17.95
N ALA A 55 2.96 9.39 -17.30
CA ALA A 55 3.38 8.29 -16.46
C ALA A 55 2.33 7.19 -16.43
N GLU A 56 2.73 5.99 -16.00
CA GLU A 56 1.84 4.85 -15.84
C GLU A 56 2.03 4.22 -14.45
N VAL A 57 0.93 4.03 -13.73
CA VAL A 57 0.95 3.30 -12.46
C VAL A 57 0.77 1.81 -12.74
N LEU A 58 1.75 1.01 -12.33
CA LEU A 58 1.76 -0.43 -12.61
C LEU A 58 1.43 -1.27 -11.39
N HIS A 59 1.61 -0.71 -10.18
CA HIS A 59 1.37 -1.41 -8.93
C HIS A 59 0.84 -0.45 -7.88
N ALA A 60 -0.14 -0.90 -7.10
CA ALA A 60 -0.61 -0.16 -5.93
C ALA A 60 -0.88 -1.10 -4.77
N ARG A 61 -0.61 -0.62 -3.56
CA ARG A 61 -1.00 -1.24 -2.31
C ARG A 61 -1.89 -0.26 -1.55
N VAL A 62 -3.05 -0.73 -1.14
CA VAL A 62 -4.01 0.07 -0.37
C VAL A 62 -4.23 -0.62 0.95
N ILE A 63 -4.05 0.11 2.04
CA ILE A 63 -4.51 -0.33 3.35
C ILE A 63 -5.78 0.46 3.63
N ASP A 64 -6.90 -0.24 3.76
CA ASP A 64 -8.18 0.39 4.04
C ASP A 64 -8.35 0.72 5.52
N THR A 65 -9.42 1.44 5.86
CA THR A 65 -9.68 1.84 7.24
C THR A 65 -10.05 0.70 8.18
N ASP A 66 -10.28 -0.53 7.71
CA ASP A 66 -10.39 -1.73 8.55
C ASP A 66 -9.04 -2.43 8.74
N GLY A 67 -7.98 -1.93 8.09
CA GLY A 67 -6.63 -2.48 8.14
C GLY A 67 -6.36 -3.59 7.12
N TYR A 68 -7.27 -3.81 6.17
CA TYR A 68 -7.08 -4.81 5.12
C TYR A 68 -6.13 -4.29 4.04
N LEU A 69 -5.13 -5.11 3.71
CA LEU A 69 -4.17 -4.83 2.63
C LEU A 69 -4.66 -5.38 1.29
N TYR A 70 -4.94 -4.47 0.37
CA TYR A 70 -5.14 -4.77 -1.04
C TYR A 70 -3.82 -4.60 -1.79
N THR A 71 -3.53 -5.54 -2.68
CA THR A 71 -2.39 -5.48 -3.59
C THR A 71 -2.89 -5.59 -5.02
N PHE A 72 -2.66 -4.55 -5.82
CA PHE A 72 -3.11 -4.45 -7.20
C PHE A 72 -1.94 -4.66 -8.15
N ASN A 73 -1.98 -5.78 -8.89
CA ASN A 73 -1.06 -6.07 -10.00
C ASN A 73 -1.71 -5.78 -11.36
N THR A 74 -3.00 -5.45 -11.36
CA THR A 74 -3.75 -4.95 -12.51
C THR A 74 -4.57 -3.77 -12.01
N LEU A 75 -4.39 -2.63 -12.66
CA LEU A 75 -5.04 -1.37 -12.34
C LEU A 75 -5.84 -0.90 -13.56
N ASP A 76 -6.86 -0.08 -13.31
CA ASP A 76 -7.45 0.72 -14.38
C ASP A 76 -6.39 1.69 -14.93
N GLN A 77 -6.48 1.99 -16.23
CA GLN A 77 -5.49 2.79 -16.95
C GLN A 77 -5.23 4.15 -16.29
N THR A 78 -3.97 4.58 -16.28
CA THR A 78 -3.64 5.94 -15.85
C THR A 78 -4.15 6.96 -16.86
N ALA A 79 -5.02 7.89 -16.46
CA ALA A 79 -5.53 8.92 -17.37
C ALA A 79 -4.52 10.06 -17.53
N GLN A 80 -4.52 10.71 -18.70
CA GLN A 80 -3.78 11.94 -18.92
C GLN A 80 -4.74 13.13 -18.83
N ALA A 81 -4.32 14.20 -18.13
CA ALA A 81 -5.03 15.46 -18.06
C ALA A 81 -4.34 16.51 -18.96
N PRO A 82 -4.68 16.60 -20.25
CA PRO A 82 -3.96 17.43 -21.23
C PRO A 82 -4.02 18.93 -20.91
N ASP A 83 -5.08 19.38 -20.22
CA ASP A 83 -5.26 20.78 -19.81
C ASP A 83 -4.50 21.12 -18.52
N SER A 84 -3.79 20.16 -17.90
CA SER A 84 -2.98 20.36 -16.70
C SER A 84 -1.50 20.46 -17.06
N ILE A 85 -1.01 21.67 -17.32
CA ILE A 85 0.37 21.95 -17.74
C ILE A 85 1.16 22.51 -16.55
N ASP A 86 0.99 23.80 -16.24
CA ASP A 86 1.66 24.45 -15.09
C ASP A 86 0.90 24.30 -13.77
N LYS A 87 -0.38 23.92 -13.85
CA LYS A 87 -1.30 23.72 -12.72
C LYS A 87 -2.36 22.71 -13.12
N TRP A 88 -3.01 22.10 -12.14
CA TRP A 88 -4.18 21.27 -12.40
C TRP A 88 -5.30 22.08 -13.04
N ALA A 89 -5.91 21.50 -14.07
CA ALA A 89 -7.16 21.99 -14.62
C ALA A 89 -8.24 22.00 -13.53
N PRO A 90 -9.21 22.95 -13.58
CA PRO A 90 -10.29 23.01 -12.61
C PRO A 90 -11.16 21.75 -12.60
N THR A 91 -11.15 21.01 -13.71
CA THR A 91 -11.80 19.70 -13.82
C THR A 91 -10.78 18.71 -14.37
N VAL A 92 -10.63 17.59 -13.69
CA VAL A 92 -9.76 16.48 -14.09
C VAL A 92 -10.64 15.23 -14.22
N TYR A 93 -10.56 14.56 -15.36
CA TYR A 93 -11.33 13.36 -15.64
C TYR A 93 -10.44 12.12 -15.44
N GLY A 94 -10.94 11.18 -14.64
CA GLY A 94 -10.35 9.86 -14.52
C GLY A 94 -10.89 8.88 -15.58
N PRO A 95 -10.28 7.70 -15.70
CA PRO A 95 -10.82 6.60 -16.48
C PRO A 95 -12.10 6.04 -15.84
N SER A 96 -12.79 5.17 -16.58
CA SER A 96 -13.77 4.26 -15.96
C SER A 96 -13.07 3.34 -14.95
N VAL A 97 -13.68 3.15 -13.77
CA VAL A 97 -13.10 2.34 -12.69
C VAL A 97 -13.73 0.95 -12.64
N ILE A 98 -12.96 -0.06 -13.02
CA ILE A 98 -13.36 -1.48 -13.01
C ILE A 98 -12.59 -2.21 -11.91
N PHE A 99 -11.27 -2.07 -11.88
CA PHE A 99 -10.37 -2.79 -10.98
C PHE A 99 -10.05 -2.04 -9.69
N ASN A 100 -9.92 -0.71 -9.75
CA ASN A 100 -9.40 0.12 -8.66
C ASN A 100 -10.44 0.36 -7.57
N LYS A 101 -10.80 -0.70 -6.85
CA LYS A 101 -11.86 -0.70 -5.84
C LYS A 101 -11.43 -1.42 -4.57
N VAL A 102 -11.84 -0.86 -3.43
CA VAL A 102 -11.64 -1.43 -2.09
C VAL A 102 -12.93 -1.36 -1.28
N LYS A 103 -13.05 -2.13 -0.20
CA LYS A 103 -14.31 -2.24 0.57
C LYS A 103 -14.51 -1.11 1.58
N LYS A 104 -13.46 -0.39 1.93
CA LYS A 104 -13.47 0.77 2.83
C LYS A 104 -12.55 1.87 2.27
N PRO A 105 -12.74 3.14 2.65
CA PRO A 105 -11.81 4.21 2.30
C PRO A 105 -10.36 3.85 2.67
N PRO A 106 -9.37 4.34 1.94
CA PRO A 106 -7.97 4.11 2.26
C PRO A 106 -7.58 4.90 3.50
N GLN A 107 -6.75 4.31 4.36
CA GLN A 107 -5.88 5.08 5.26
C GLN A 107 -4.50 5.33 4.63
N TYR A 108 -4.03 4.41 3.79
CA TYR A 108 -2.79 4.54 3.03
C TYR A 108 -2.97 3.97 1.64
N ILE A 109 -2.40 4.67 0.65
CA ILE A 109 -2.18 4.17 -0.70
C ILE A 109 -0.70 4.39 -0.98
N VAL A 110 0.01 3.32 -1.33
CA VAL A 110 1.40 3.38 -1.82
C VAL A 110 1.40 2.79 -3.22
N PHE A 111 2.00 3.48 -4.18
CA PHE A 111 1.99 3.03 -5.57
C PHE A 111 3.31 3.26 -6.28
N CYS A 112 3.61 2.37 -7.22
CA CYS A 112 4.78 2.45 -8.07
C CYS A 112 4.37 2.87 -9.47
N TRP A 113 5.07 3.85 -10.02
CA TRP A 113 4.77 4.39 -11.33
C TRP A 113 6.04 4.60 -12.15
N GLU A 114 5.90 4.45 -13.45
CA GLU A 114 6.96 4.67 -14.42
C GLU A 114 6.74 6.02 -15.09
N SER A 115 7.77 6.85 -15.09
CA SER A 115 7.80 8.11 -15.81
C SER A 115 8.20 7.87 -17.26
N TYR A 116 7.42 8.40 -18.19
CA TYR A 116 7.77 8.29 -19.61
C TYR A 116 8.83 9.30 -20.05
N ILE A 117 9.11 10.32 -19.25
CA ILE A 117 10.07 11.38 -19.61
C ILE A 117 11.50 10.93 -19.30
N ASP A 118 11.74 10.51 -18.06
CA ASP A 118 13.08 10.14 -17.59
C ASP A 118 13.34 8.63 -17.61
N LYS A 119 12.31 7.81 -17.90
CA LYS A 119 12.36 6.35 -17.95
C LYS A 119 12.71 5.68 -16.62
N GLN A 120 12.38 6.35 -15.51
CA GLN A 120 12.61 5.84 -14.16
C GLN A 120 11.31 5.38 -13.50
N THR A 121 11.47 4.49 -12.51
CA THR A 121 10.40 4.04 -11.63
C THR A 121 10.48 4.78 -10.29
N TYR A 122 9.32 5.22 -9.80
CA TYR A 122 9.18 5.93 -8.54
C TYR A 122 8.17 5.21 -7.64
N GLU A 123 8.31 5.37 -6.33
CA GLU A 123 7.32 4.97 -5.31
C GLU A 123 6.77 6.25 -4.64
N THR A 124 5.48 6.26 -4.35
CA THR A 124 4.78 7.38 -3.69
C THR A 124 3.82 6.82 -2.65
#